data_AF-A0AAD4M638-F1
#
_entry.id   AF-A0AAD4M638-F1
#
_cell.length_a   1.000
_cell.length_b   1.000
_cell.length_c   1.000
_cell.angle_alpha   90.00
_cell.angle_beta   90.00
_cell.angle_gamma   90.00
#
_symmetry.space_group_name_H-M   'P 1'
#
loop_
_entity.id
_entity.type
_entity.pdbx_description
1 polymer ?
#
loop_
_entity_poly.entity_id
_entity_poly.type
_entity_poly.pdbx_seq_one_letter_code
_entity_poly.pdbx_strand_id
1 'polypeptide(L)'
;MDTLENKLRIQKSRLEELRRVKSTDSERVGLKENLLTLTRQGADITQQYAGLVRVAIKDQVEATKFGLEYSQECSRKRELEALLEERDAEYQAALAEFHTANTVYVRAKERSKELLDISKAKLDEVDDKLRRTFQAMEESGTAHERSADQLKDELETLREKLELLLATDPGVIEQYERRKEEIKYLSRKLEERERHAAKLEKSIKVARDNWQPALQDLVTSIRKKFSEAFDQKWAITILVKFRDTEQLQQLTAHRQSGGERSLTTILYLMSMTECARAPFSLVEEINQGMDQRAERAVHNELVKTTCKADSGQSCVNNGEWLPEDNSLGNMMSMIRDYVAKRGSSGAAFM
;
A
#
# COMPACT_ATOMS: atom_id res chain seq x y z
N MET A 1 -28.08 -187.13 -45.40
CA MET A 1 -29.34 -186.47 -45.82
C MET A 1 -29.50 -185.10 -45.14
N ASP A 2 -29.09 -184.93 -43.88
CA ASP A 2 -29.27 -183.69 -43.09
C ASP A 2 -28.50 -182.43 -43.58
N THR A 3 -27.48 -182.58 -44.42
CA THR A 3 -26.66 -181.44 -44.91
C THR A 3 -27.29 -180.70 -46.09
N LEU A 4 -28.25 -181.32 -46.80
CA LEU A 4 -28.95 -180.71 -47.93
C LEU A 4 -30.18 -179.90 -47.47
N GLU A 5 -30.92 -180.36 -46.46
CA GLU A 5 -32.05 -179.60 -45.90
C GLU A 5 -31.61 -178.31 -45.21
N ASN A 6 -30.50 -178.33 -44.47
CA ASN A 6 -29.95 -177.11 -43.87
C ASN A 6 -29.47 -176.10 -44.92
N LYS A 7 -28.86 -176.56 -46.03
CA LYS A 7 -28.51 -175.68 -47.15
C LYS A 7 -29.74 -175.11 -47.83
N LEU A 8 -30.80 -175.89 -47.99
CA LEU A 8 -32.07 -175.41 -48.55
C LEU A 8 -32.74 -174.37 -47.66
N ARG A 9 -32.68 -174.55 -46.33
CA ARG A 9 -33.23 -173.60 -45.35
C ARG A 9 -32.45 -172.28 -45.35
N ILE A 10 -31.12 -172.33 -45.38
CA ILE A 10 -30.26 -171.14 -45.46
C ILE A 10 -30.46 -170.41 -46.80
N GLN A 11 -30.60 -171.15 -47.90
CA GLN A 11 -30.86 -170.53 -49.21
C GLN A 11 -32.27 -169.94 -49.27
N LYS A 12 -33.29 -170.56 -48.65
CA LYS A 12 -34.64 -169.99 -48.53
C LYS A 12 -34.66 -168.74 -47.67
N SER A 13 -33.98 -168.72 -46.52
CA SER A 13 -33.92 -167.51 -45.67
C SER A 13 -33.16 -166.37 -46.37
N ARG A 14 -32.09 -166.68 -47.10
CA ARG A 14 -31.33 -165.70 -47.90
C ARG A 14 -32.13 -165.17 -49.09
N LEU A 15 -32.99 -166.01 -49.68
CA LEU A 15 -33.91 -165.62 -50.76
C LEU A 15 -35.08 -164.78 -50.24
N GLU A 16 -35.54 -164.99 -49.01
CA GLU A 16 -36.52 -164.14 -48.33
C GLU A 16 -35.93 -162.79 -47.89
N GLU A 17 -34.67 -162.74 -47.46
CA GLU A 17 -33.95 -161.48 -47.21
C GLU A 17 -33.74 -160.69 -48.50
N LEU A 18 -33.31 -161.34 -49.59
CA LEU A 18 -33.13 -160.68 -50.88
C LEU A 18 -34.46 -160.24 -51.52
N ARG A 19 -35.59 -160.90 -51.21
CA ARG A 19 -36.94 -160.45 -51.59
C ARG A 19 -37.47 -159.30 -50.70
N ARG A 20 -36.93 -159.12 -49.48
CA ARG A 20 -37.25 -158.00 -48.58
C ARG A 20 -36.48 -156.72 -48.92
N VAL A 21 -35.34 -156.82 -49.61
CA VAL A 21 -34.69 -155.66 -50.21
C VAL A 21 -35.65 -155.10 -51.26
N LYS A 22 -36.26 -153.94 -50.97
CA LYS A 22 -37.16 -153.27 -51.90
C LYS A 22 -36.43 -153.07 -53.24
N SER A 23 -37.15 -153.22 -54.35
CA SER A 23 -36.62 -152.99 -55.70
C SER A 23 -35.83 -151.68 -55.75
N THR A 24 -34.63 -151.72 -56.33
CA THR A 24 -33.75 -150.55 -56.55
C THR A 24 -34.48 -149.41 -57.29
N ASP A 25 -35.54 -149.71 -58.03
CA ASP A 25 -36.40 -148.72 -58.67
C ASP A 25 -37.30 -147.96 -57.67
N SER A 26 -37.75 -148.59 -56.58
CA SER A 26 -38.53 -147.90 -55.53
C SER A 26 -37.67 -146.94 -54.73
N GLU A 27 -36.40 -147.26 -54.47
CA GLU A 27 -35.45 -146.36 -53.80
C GLU A 27 -35.04 -145.20 -54.71
N ARG A 28 -34.89 -145.45 -56.03
CA ARG A 28 -34.66 -144.39 -57.02
C ARG A 28 -35.83 -143.42 -57.12
N VAL A 29 -37.07 -143.89 -57.03
CA VAL A 29 -38.26 -143.03 -57.02
C VAL A 29 -38.30 -142.18 -55.76
N GLY A 30 -38.06 -142.76 -54.58
CA GLY A 30 -38.00 -142.01 -53.32
C GLY A 30 -36.85 -140.99 -53.28
N LEU A 31 -35.67 -141.33 -53.81
CA LEU A 31 -34.55 -140.39 -53.95
C LEU A 31 -34.85 -139.26 -54.93
N LYS A 32 -35.57 -139.53 -56.03
CA LYS A 32 -36.03 -138.49 -56.96
C LYS A 32 -37.07 -137.57 -56.33
N GLU A 33 -38.00 -138.11 -55.55
CA GLU A 33 -38.96 -137.29 -54.78
C GLU A 33 -38.25 -136.42 -53.75
N ASN A 34 -37.27 -136.97 -53.02
CA ASN A 34 -36.45 -136.20 -52.09
C ASN A 34 -35.61 -135.13 -52.80
N LEU A 35 -35.07 -135.41 -53.98
CA LEU A 35 -34.38 -134.41 -54.81
C LEU A 35 -35.33 -133.30 -55.26
N LEU A 36 -36.57 -133.64 -55.61
CA LEU A 36 -37.60 -132.67 -55.98
C LEU A 36 -38.04 -131.80 -54.79
N THR A 37 -38.15 -132.36 -53.59
CA THR A 37 -38.48 -131.58 -52.39
C THR A 37 -37.33 -130.68 -51.96
N LEU A 38 -36.09 -131.18 -51.98
CA LEU A 38 -34.87 -130.38 -51.72
C LEU A 38 -34.67 -129.26 -52.74
N THR A 39 -34.91 -129.51 -54.02
CA THR A 39 -34.81 -128.46 -55.06
C THR A 39 -35.91 -127.41 -54.93
N ARG A 40 -37.14 -127.78 -54.53
CA ARG A 40 -38.20 -126.82 -54.18
C ARG A 40 -37.83 -125.99 -52.95
N GLN A 41 -37.36 -126.62 -51.87
CA GLN A 41 -36.89 -125.90 -50.67
C GLN A 41 -35.72 -124.97 -51.00
N GLY A 42 -34.78 -125.43 -51.84
CA GLY A 42 -33.68 -124.61 -52.35
C GLY A 42 -34.21 -123.39 -53.11
N ALA A 43 -35.17 -123.58 -54.02
CA ALA A 43 -35.79 -122.49 -54.77
C ALA A 43 -36.50 -121.47 -53.85
N ASP A 44 -37.26 -121.95 -52.87
CA ASP A 44 -37.96 -121.09 -51.90
C ASP A 44 -36.98 -120.27 -51.05
N ILE A 45 -35.91 -120.89 -50.55
CA ILE A 45 -34.85 -120.20 -49.80
C ILE A 45 -34.15 -119.16 -50.68
N THR A 46 -33.86 -119.50 -51.94
CA THR A 46 -33.22 -118.58 -52.87
C THR A 46 -34.13 -117.38 -53.19
N GLN A 47 -35.44 -117.60 -53.30
CA GLN A 47 -36.43 -116.56 -53.51
C GLN A 47 -36.56 -115.65 -52.27
N GLN A 48 -36.58 -116.22 -51.07
CA GLN A 48 -36.58 -115.46 -49.81
C GLN A 48 -35.29 -114.64 -49.65
N TYR A 49 -34.14 -115.24 -49.94
CA TYR A 49 -32.84 -114.55 -49.91
C TYR A 49 -32.81 -113.40 -50.91
N ALA A 50 -33.28 -113.61 -52.15
CA ALA A 50 -33.39 -112.55 -53.14
C ALA A 50 -34.35 -111.43 -52.70
N GLY A 51 -35.42 -111.76 -51.97
CA GLY A 51 -36.32 -110.78 -51.36
C GLY A 51 -35.63 -109.96 -50.28
N LEU A 52 -34.93 -110.61 -49.36
CA LEU A 52 -34.17 -109.96 -48.27
C LEU A 52 -33.08 -109.06 -48.82
N VAL A 53 -32.33 -109.51 -49.85
CA VAL A 53 -31.30 -108.69 -50.50
C VAL A 53 -31.90 -107.43 -51.14
N ARG A 54 -33.08 -107.49 -51.75
CA ARG A 54 -33.73 -106.28 -52.29
C ARG A 54 -34.14 -105.29 -51.21
N VAL A 55 -34.63 -105.77 -50.07
CA VAL A 55 -34.96 -104.91 -48.92
C VAL A 55 -33.69 -104.31 -48.34
N ALA A 56 -32.66 -105.12 -48.11
CA ALA A 56 -31.36 -104.65 -47.61
C ALA A 56 -30.71 -103.62 -48.54
N ILE A 57 -30.84 -103.76 -49.87
CA ILE A 57 -30.36 -102.74 -50.82
C ILE A 57 -31.12 -101.43 -50.64
N LYS A 58 -32.45 -101.46 -50.47
CA LYS A 58 -33.24 -100.25 -50.22
C LYS A 58 -32.83 -99.58 -48.91
N ASP A 59 -32.74 -100.34 -47.83
CA ASP A 59 -32.34 -99.83 -46.51
C ASP A 59 -30.92 -99.25 -46.56
N GLN A 60 -30.00 -99.88 -47.30
CA GLN A 60 -28.63 -99.38 -47.48
C GLN A 60 -28.59 -98.08 -48.29
N VAL A 61 -29.47 -97.92 -49.29
CA VAL A 61 -29.60 -96.66 -50.05
C VAL A 61 -30.14 -95.55 -49.15
N GLU A 62 -31.15 -95.84 -48.33
CA GLU A 62 -31.68 -94.85 -47.38
C GLU A 62 -30.64 -94.49 -46.31
N ALA A 63 -29.93 -95.47 -45.75
CA ALA A 63 -28.86 -95.24 -44.78
C ALA A 63 -27.71 -94.41 -45.36
N THR A 64 -27.30 -94.68 -46.61
CA THR A 64 -26.26 -93.87 -47.27
C THR A 64 -26.75 -92.46 -47.56
N LYS A 65 -28.02 -92.27 -47.95
CA LYS A 65 -28.63 -90.94 -48.11
C LYS A 65 -28.61 -90.15 -46.80
N PHE A 66 -29.08 -90.73 -45.70
CA PHE A 66 -29.05 -90.09 -44.39
C PHE A 66 -27.63 -89.78 -43.92
N GLY A 67 -26.67 -90.69 -44.16
CA GLY A 67 -25.26 -90.45 -43.86
C GLY A 67 -24.69 -89.26 -44.64
N LEU A 68 -25.09 -89.10 -45.89
CA LEU A 68 -24.65 -87.99 -46.75
C LEU A 68 -25.28 -86.66 -46.31
N GLU A 69 -26.58 -86.65 -46.00
CA GLU A 69 -27.28 -85.49 -45.44
C GLU A 69 -26.68 -85.06 -44.09
N TYR A 70 -26.42 -86.02 -43.20
CA TYR A 70 -25.75 -85.75 -41.92
C TYR A 70 -24.36 -85.14 -42.12
N SER A 71 -23.57 -85.67 -43.06
CA SER A 71 -22.26 -85.09 -43.39
C SER A 71 -22.37 -83.67 -43.93
N GLN A 72 -23.40 -83.37 -44.74
CA GLN A 72 -23.64 -82.01 -45.25
C GLN A 72 -24.00 -81.04 -44.13
N GLU A 73 -24.91 -81.43 -43.23
CA GLU A 73 -25.29 -80.58 -42.10
C GLU A 73 -24.14 -80.39 -41.11
N CYS A 74 -23.30 -81.41 -40.90
CA CYS A 74 -22.07 -81.26 -40.12
C CYS A 74 -21.11 -80.23 -40.74
N SER A 75 -20.93 -80.24 -42.07
CA SER A 75 -20.10 -79.24 -42.74
C SER A 75 -20.68 -77.84 -42.62
N ARG A 76 -21.99 -77.67 -42.86
CA ARG A 76 -22.67 -76.36 -42.70
C ARG A 76 -22.57 -75.83 -41.27
N LYS A 77 -22.73 -76.70 -40.28
CA LYS A 77 -22.58 -76.34 -38.87
C LYS A 77 -21.17 -75.82 -38.59
N ARG A 78 -20.13 -76.53 -39.06
CA ARG A 78 -18.73 -76.11 -38.88
C ARG A 78 -18.42 -74.78 -39.56
N GLU A 79 -18.93 -74.57 -40.77
CA GLU A 79 -18.78 -73.30 -41.48
C GLU A 79 -19.42 -72.15 -40.70
N LEU A 80 -20.63 -72.36 -40.16
CA LEU A 80 -21.30 -71.35 -39.35
C LEU A 80 -20.58 -71.09 -38.02
N GLU A 81 -20.10 -72.13 -37.34
CA GLU A 81 -19.30 -71.99 -36.11
C GLU A 81 -18.02 -71.20 -36.39
N ALA A 82 -17.32 -71.47 -37.49
CA ALA A 82 -16.13 -70.72 -37.88
C ALA A 82 -16.43 -69.23 -38.16
N LEU A 83 -17.55 -68.94 -38.84
CA LEU A 83 -17.99 -67.56 -39.09
C LEU A 83 -18.35 -66.82 -37.81
N LEU A 84 -18.98 -67.50 -36.85
CA LEU A 84 -19.29 -66.92 -35.54
C LEU A 84 -18.01 -66.61 -34.76
N GLU A 85 -17.04 -67.53 -34.73
CA GLU A 85 -15.75 -67.30 -34.07
C GLU A 85 -14.99 -66.13 -34.69
N GLU A 86 -14.98 -65.99 -36.03
CA GLU A 86 -14.36 -64.86 -36.73
C GLU A 86 -15.03 -63.53 -36.36
N ARG A 87 -16.36 -63.48 -36.39
CA ARG A 87 -17.13 -62.27 -36.05
C ARG A 87 -17.02 -61.90 -34.57
N ASP A 88 -17.02 -62.89 -33.68
CA ASP A 88 -16.81 -62.67 -32.25
C ASP A 88 -15.41 -62.12 -31.98
N ALA A 89 -14.38 -62.61 -32.67
CA ALA A 89 -13.02 -62.09 -32.56
C ALA A 89 -12.94 -60.62 -33.04
N GLU A 90 -13.55 -60.29 -34.18
CA GLU A 90 -13.62 -58.91 -34.68
C GLU A 90 -14.38 -57.99 -33.73
N TYR A 91 -15.50 -58.45 -33.18
CA TYR A 91 -16.30 -57.69 -32.22
C TYR A 91 -15.51 -57.41 -30.93
N GLN A 92 -14.81 -58.42 -30.40
CA GLN A 92 -13.95 -58.25 -29.21
C GLN A 92 -12.79 -57.30 -29.48
N ALA A 93 -12.16 -57.37 -30.66
CA ALA A 93 -11.11 -56.43 -31.06
C ALA A 93 -11.65 -54.99 -31.12
N ALA A 94 -12.79 -54.76 -31.78
CA ALA A 94 -13.42 -53.45 -31.86
C ALA A 94 -13.86 -52.92 -30.48
N LEU A 95 -14.36 -53.79 -29.60
CA LEU A 95 -14.67 -53.42 -28.21
C LEU A 95 -13.42 -53.01 -27.43
N ALA A 96 -12.31 -53.73 -27.58
CA ALA A 96 -11.05 -53.38 -26.93
C ALA A 96 -10.54 -52.01 -27.42
N GLU A 97 -10.59 -51.76 -28.73
CA GLU A 97 -10.25 -50.46 -29.31
C GLU A 97 -11.17 -49.35 -28.78
N PHE A 98 -12.48 -49.58 -28.72
CA PHE A 98 -13.43 -48.63 -28.14
C PHE A 98 -13.12 -48.35 -26.67
N HIS A 99 -12.83 -49.38 -25.87
CA HIS A 99 -12.50 -49.20 -24.46
C HIS A 99 -11.21 -48.39 -24.28
N THR A 100 -10.16 -48.67 -25.06
CA THR A 100 -8.92 -47.89 -25.00
C THR A 100 -9.16 -46.43 -25.40
N ALA A 101 -9.87 -46.17 -26.50
CA ALA A 101 -10.24 -44.83 -26.92
C ALA A 101 -11.10 -44.10 -25.87
N ASN A 102 -12.08 -44.79 -25.28
CA ASN A 102 -12.94 -44.24 -24.24
C ASN A 102 -12.15 -43.89 -22.97
N THR A 103 -11.18 -44.71 -22.57
CA THR A 103 -10.33 -44.35 -21.41
C THR A 103 -9.50 -43.09 -21.66
N VAL A 104 -8.97 -42.92 -22.87
CA VAL A 104 -8.25 -41.70 -23.26
C VAL A 104 -9.18 -40.50 -23.28
N TYR A 105 -10.39 -40.66 -23.83
CA TYR A 105 -11.41 -39.62 -23.86
C TYR A 105 -11.83 -39.19 -22.44
N VAL A 106 -12.11 -40.13 -21.54
CA VAL A 106 -12.49 -39.83 -20.16
C VAL A 106 -11.36 -39.08 -19.44
N ARG A 107 -10.10 -39.53 -19.57
CA ARG A 107 -8.95 -38.81 -18.99
C ARG A 107 -8.78 -37.41 -19.57
N ALA A 108 -8.95 -37.23 -20.88
CA ALA A 108 -8.89 -35.92 -21.51
C ALA A 108 -10.02 -35.00 -21.04
N LYS A 109 -11.23 -35.54 -20.86
CA LYS A 109 -12.40 -34.83 -20.33
C LYS A 109 -12.20 -34.40 -18.88
N GLU A 110 -11.69 -35.29 -18.03
CA GLU A 110 -11.35 -34.99 -16.63
C GLU A 110 -10.29 -33.88 -16.57
N ARG A 111 -9.19 -34.02 -17.31
CA ARG A 111 -8.13 -33.01 -17.38
C ARG A 111 -8.63 -31.66 -17.88
N SER A 112 -9.51 -31.65 -18.89
CA SER A 112 -10.12 -30.41 -19.40
C SER A 112 -10.98 -29.73 -18.32
N LYS A 113 -11.74 -30.52 -17.55
CA LYS A 113 -12.55 -30.00 -16.45
C LYS A 113 -11.67 -29.45 -15.31
N GLU A 114 -10.62 -30.17 -14.92
CA GLU A 114 -9.65 -29.72 -13.92
C GLU A 114 -8.98 -28.40 -14.33
N LEU A 115 -8.53 -28.30 -15.59
CA LEU A 115 -7.90 -27.07 -16.09
C LEU A 115 -8.88 -25.88 -16.12
N LEU A 116 -10.15 -26.14 -16.42
CA LEU A 116 -11.20 -25.12 -16.40
C LEU A 116 -11.56 -24.69 -14.98
N ASP A 117 -11.55 -25.61 -14.02
CA ASP A 117 -11.75 -25.29 -12.61
C ASP A 117 -10.57 -24.48 -12.05
N ILE A 118 -9.33 -24.83 -12.43
CA ILE A 118 -8.13 -24.05 -12.10
C ILE A 118 -8.18 -22.65 -12.72
N SER A 119 -8.59 -22.52 -13.98
CA SER A 119 -8.65 -21.20 -14.63
C SER A 119 -9.69 -20.30 -13.97
N LYS A 120 -10.86 -20.85 -13.61
CA LYS A 120 -11.90 -20.12 -12.86
C LYS A 120 -11.42 -19.71 -11.47
N ALA A 121 -10.81 -20.63 -10.71
CA ALA A 121 -10.27 -20.32 -9.39
C ALA A 121 -9.21 -19.20 -9.45
N LYS A 122 -8.31 -19.25 -10.44
CA LYS A 122 -7.32 -18.19 -10.64
C LYS A 122 -7.94 -16.86 -11.09
N LEU A 123 -9.00 -16.88 -11.89
CA LEU A 123 -9.76 -15.67 -12.22
C LEU A 123 -10.50 -15.11 -11.00
N ASP A 124 -10.86 -15.97 -10.05
CA ASP A 124 -11.51 -15.57 -8.80
C ASP A 124 -10.58 -14.92 -7.78
N GLU A 125 -9.31 -15.33 -7.74
CA GLU A 125 -8.29 -14.75 -6.88
C GLU A 125 -7.77 -13.38 -7.34
N VAL A 126 -8.03 -13.00 -8.60
CA VAL A 126 -7.47 -11.81 -9.23
C VAL A 126 -8.42 -10.62 -9.16
N ASP A 127 -7.84 -9.42 -9.06
CA ASP A 127 -8.51 -8.12 -8.97
C ASP A 127 -9.59 -7.91 -10.07
N ASP A 128 -10.72 -7.30 -9.70
CA ASP A 128 -11.93 -7.15 -10.55
C ASP A 128 -11.64 -6.48 -11.91
N LYS A 129 -10.63 -5.61 -11.96
CA LYS A 129 -10.20 -4.96 -13.20
C LYS A 129 -9.57 -5.94 -14.17
N LEU A 130 -8.73 -6.87 -13.69
CA LEU A 130 -8.07 -7.85 -14.54
C LEU A 130 -9.07 -8.90 -15.05
N ARG A 131 -10.02 -9.29 -14.20
CA ARG A 131 -11.12 -10.19 -14.59
C ARG A 131 -11.91 -9.63 -15.78
N ARG A 132 -12.27 -8.34 -15.74
CA ARG A 132 -12.98 -7.66 -16.84
C ARG A 132 -12.14 -7.58 -18.10
N THR A 133 -10.84 -7.33 -17.99
CA THR A 133 -9.96 -7.33 -19.18
C THR A 133 -9.82 -8.72 -19.79
N PHE A 134 -9.78 -9.78 -18.98
CA PHE A 134 -9.73 -11.14 -19.47
C PHE A 134 -11.05 -11.56 -20.15
N GLN A 135 -12.19 -11.22 -19.56
CA GLN A 135 -13.51 -11.46 -20.17
C GLN A 135 -13.66 -10.74 -21.51
N ALA A 136 -13.24 -9.48 -21.60
CA ALA A 136 -13.23 -8.74 -22.86
C ALA A 136 -12.29 -9.37 -23.91
N MET A 137 -11.15 -9.93 -23.48
CA MET A 137 -10.23 -10.66 -24.35
C MET A 137 -10.82 -12.01 -24.83
N GLU A 138 -11.56 -12.74 -23.98
CA GLU A 138 -12.31 -13.93 -24.39
C GLU A 138 -13.42 -13.61 -25.39
N GLU A 139 -14.20 -12.55 -25.15
CA GLU A 139 -15.27 -12.11 -26.05
C GLU A 139 -14.74 -11.67 -27.43
N SER A 140 -13.54 -11.09 -27.46
CA SER A 140 -12.87 -10.69 -28.71
C SER A 140 -12.16 -11.84 -29.44
N GLY A 141 -12.06 -13.03 -28.85
CA GLY A 141 -11.34 -14.19 -29.40
C GLY A 141 -9.81 -14.10 -29.34
N THR A 142 -9.25 -12.92 -29.06
CA THR A 142 -7.79 -12.68 -28.98
C THR A 142 -7.10 -13.48 -27.87
N ALA A 143 -7.84 -13.87 -26.82
CA ALA A 143 -7.31 -14.72 -25.75
C ALA A 143 -6.84 -16.10 -26.25
N HIS A 144 -7.47 -16.65 -27.31
CA HIS A 144 -7.12 -17.95 -27.87
C HIS A 144 -6.03 -17.86 -28.94
N GLU A 145 -5.76 -16.67 -29.48
CA GLU A 145 -4.67 -16.43 -30.45
C GLU A 145 -3.29 -16.38 -29.78
N ARG A 146 -3.25 -16.14 -28.47
CA ARG A 146 -2.01 -16.05 -27.70
C ARG A 146 -1.62 -17.43 -27.18
N SER A 147 -0.48 -17.93 -27.63
CA SER A 147 0.05 -19.20 -27.13
C SER A 147 0.53 -19.05 -25.69
N ALA A 148 0.43 -20.14 -24.90
CA ALA A 148 0.93 -20.17 -23.53
C ALA A 148 2.42 -19.81 -23.43
N ASP A 149 3.21 -20.11 -24.46
CA ASP A 149 4.64 -19.80 -24.48
C ASP A 149 4.89 -18.31 -24.73
N GLN A 150 4.12 -17.66 -25.61
CA GLN A 150 4.20 -16.21 -25.81
C GLN A 150 3.88 -15.45 -24.51
N LEU A 151 2.90 -15.92 -23.74
CA LEU A 151 2.55 -15.33 -22.44
C LEU A 151 3.67 -15.53 -21.41
N LYS A 152 4.37 -16.67 -21.42
CA LYS A 152 5.53 -16.89 -20.54
C LYS A 152 6.69 -15.98 -20.92
N ASP A 153 7.00 -15.88 -22.21
CA ASP A 153 8.06 -15.02 -22.72
C ASP A 153 7.79 -13.56 -22.33
N GLU A 154 6.55 -13.08 -22.49
CA GLU A 154 6.16 -11.75 -22.03
C GLU A 154 6.30 -11.56 -20.52
N LEU A 155 5.89 -12.55 -19.73
CA LEU A 155 6.02 -12.53 -18.27
C LEU A 155 7.50 -12.49 -17.86
N GLU A 156 8.35 -13.23 -18.56
CA GLU A 156 9.80 -13.22 -18.36
C GLU A 156 10.40 -11.85 -18.72
N THR A 157 10.05 -11.28 -19.88
CA THR A 157 10.50 -9.92 -20.24
C THR A 157 10.01 -8.86 -19.26
N LEU A 158 8.80 -9.00 -18.70
CA LEU A 158 8.27 -8.09 -17.68
C LEU A 158 8.99 -8.26 -16.33
N ARG A 159 9.33 -9.49 -15.95
CA ARG A 159 10.15 -9.77 -14.77
C ARG A 159 11.54 -9.19 -14.92
N GLU A 160 12.19 -9.39 -16.07
CA GLU A 160 13.50 -8.81 -16.37
C GLU A 160 13.45 -7.28 -16.34
N LYS A 161 12.41 -6.66 -16.91
CA LYS A 161 12.19 -5.20 -16.80
C LYS A 161 12.02 -4.76 -15.34
N LEU A 162 11.30 -5.54 -14.54
CA LEU A 162 11.12 -5.28 -13.11
C LEU A 162 12.43 -5.43 -12.34
N GLU A 163 13.24 -6.45 -12.61
CA GLU A 163 14.54 -6.65 -11.99
C GLU A 163 15.51 -5.53 -12.36
N LEU A 164 15.50 -5.07 -13.62
CA LEU A 164 16.26 -3.90 -14.06
C LEU A 164 15.83 -2.63 -13.32
N LEU A 165 14.54 -2.45 -13.04
CA LEU A 165 14.01 -1.34 -12.27
C LEU A 165 14.26 -1.49 -10.76
N LEU A 166 14.25 -2.70 -10.22
CA LEU A 166 14.54 -3.01 -8.81
C LEU A 166 16.04 -2.91 -8.49
N ALA A 167 16.91 -2.89 -9.50
CA ALA A 167 18.31 -2.48 -9.36
C ALA A 167 18.47 -0.97 -9.03
N THR A 168 17.36 -0.24 -8.83
CA THR A 168 17.40 1.09 -8.21
C THR A 168 17.69 0.91 -6.71
N ASP A 169 18.84 1.42 -6.27
CA ASP A 169 19.37 1.39 -4.90
C ASP A 169 18.27 1.40 -3.82
N PRO A 170 18.19 0.38 -2.93
CA PRO A 170 17.26 0.33 -1.80
C PRO A 170 17.24 1.60 -0.95
N GLY A 171 18.34 2.35 -0.95
CA GLY A 171 18.43 3.64 -0.28
C GLY A 171 17.51 4.71 -0.85
N VAL A 172 17.01 4.60 -2.08
CA VAL A 172 16.12 5.61 -2.68
C VAL A 172 14.75 5.64 -1.99
N ILE A 173 14.22 4.47 -1.61
CA ILE A 173 12.94 4.39 -0.90
C ILE A 173 13.10 4.96 0.52
N GLU A 174 14.16 4.55 1.23
CA GLU A 174 14.46 5.07 2.57
C GLU A 174 14.70 6.60 2.55
N GLN A 175 15.44 7.10 1.55
CA GLN A 175 15.64 8.52 1.34
C GLN A 175 14.34 9.26 1.03
N TYR A 176 13.45 8.67 0.24
CA TYR A 176 12.15 9.25 -0.07
C TYR A 176 11.27 9.34 1.18
N GLU A 177 11.19 8.27 1.98
CA GLU A 177 10.42 8.25 3.23
C GLU A 177 10.98 9.26 4.23
N ARG A 178 12.31 9.30 4.43
CA ARG A 178 12.96 10.29 5.29
C ARG A 178 12.68 11.73 4.83
N ARG A 179 12.83 12.01 3.54
CA ARG A 179 12.53 13.34 2.98
C ARG A 179 11.05 13.71 3.14
N LYS A 180 10.14 12.76 2.99
CA LYS A 180 8.69 12.98 3.18
C LYS A 180 8.38 13.38 4.62
N GLU A 181 9.00 12.73 5.60
CA GLU A 181 8.86 13.10 7.02
C GLU A 181 9.51 14.45 7.33
N GLU A 182 10.71 14.71 6.81
CA GLU A 182 11.39 16.00 6.94
C GLU A 182 10.56 17.14 6.36
N ILE A 183 10.01 16.98 5.16
CA ILE A 183 9.13 17.97 4.53
C ILE A 183 7.91 18.23 5.40
N LYS A 184 7.27 17.19 5.92
CA LYS A 184 6.09 17.32 6.80
C LYS A 184 6.45 18.08 8.08
N TYR A 185 7.58 17.77 8.70
CA TYR A 185 8.07 18.45 9.89
C TYR A 185 8.41 19.92 9.64
N LEU A 186 9.15 20.21 8.57
CA LEU A 186 9.52 21.56 8.18
C LEU A 186 8.29 22.40 7.82
N SER A 187 7.32 21.83 7.11
CA SER A 187 6.08 22.52 6.76
C SER A 187 5.30 22.93 8.02
N ARG A 188 5.18 22.02 9.01
CA ARG A 188 4.55 22.35 10.30
C ARG A 188 5.30 23.46 11.04
N LYS A 189 6.63 23.41 11.07
CA LYS A 189 7.45 24.47 11.67
C LYS A 189 7.26 25.81 10.97
N LEU A 190 7.14 25.79 9.64
CA LEU A 190 6.94 26.99 8.84
C LEU A 190 5.59 27.63 9.16
N GLU A 191 4.51 26.84 9.21
CA GLU A 191 3.19 27.33 9.63
C GLU A 191 3.15 27.86 11.07
N GLU A 192 3.88 27.23 12.00
CA GLU A 192 4.00 27.74 13.37
C GLU A 192 4.74 29.09 13.38
N ARG A 193 5.85 29.21 12.66
CA ARG A 193 6.63 30.44 12.57
C ARG A 193 5.86 31.58 11.90
N GLU A 194 5.12 31.29 10.82
CA GLU A 194 4.23 32.26 10.18
C GLU A 194 3.12 32.74 11.13
N ARG A 195 2.50 31.83 11.89
CA ARG A 195 1.52 32.20 12.93
C ARG A 195 2.14 33.09 14.01
N HIS A 196 3.36 32.81 14.44
CA HIS A 196 4.07 33.65 15.41
C HIS A 196 4.42 35.03 14.83
N ALA A 197 4.91 35.09 13.58
CA ALA A 197 5.19 36.34 12.89
C ALA A 197 3.93 37.20 12.76
N ALA A 198 2.80 36.61 12.35
CA ALA A 198 1.53 37.32 12.24
C ALA A 198 1.02 37.85 13.59
N LYS A 199 1.21 37.09 14.69
CA LYS A 199 0.88 37.56 16.05
C LYS A 199 1.76 38.73 16.47
N LEU A 200 3.07 38.65 16.22
CA LEU A 200 4.01 39.73 16.52
C LEU A 200 3.67 40.99 15.72
N GLU A 201 3.38 40.86 14.42
CA GLU A 201 3.00 41.99 13.57
C GLU A 201 1.71 42.65 14.06
N LYS A 202 0.72 41.86 14.50
CA LYS A 202 -0.48 42.40 15.17
C LYS A 202 -0.14 43.14 16.46
N SER A 203 0.73 42.59 17.30
CA SER A 203 1.13 43.25 18.56
C SER A 203 1.89 44.56 18.32
N ILE A 204 2.73 44.61 17.28
CA ILE A 204 3.44 45.82 16.84
C ILE A 204 2.44 46.86 16.35
N LYS A 205 1.46 46.45 15.53
CA LYS A 205 0.40 47.35 15.04
C LYS A 205 -0.41 47.92 16.21
N VAL A 206 -0.87 47.09 17.13
CA VAL A 206 -1.62 47.56 18.32
C VAL A 206 -0.78 48.51 19.17
N ALA A 207 0.48 48.18 19.46
CA ALA A 207 1.36 49.06 20.20
C ALA A 207 1.53 50.40 19.48
N ARG A 208 1.83 50.37 18.18
CA ARG A 208 1.95 51.56 17.34
C ARG A 208 0.69 52.39 17.34
N ASP A 209 -0.47 51.79 17.12
CA ASP A 209 -1.75 52.48 17.07
C ASP A 209 -2.13 53.09 18.44
N ASN A 210 -1.59 52.58 19.55
CA ASN A 210 -1.78 53.16 20.89
C ASN A 210 -0.86 54.36 21.18
N TRP A 211 0.45 54.25 20.90
CA TRP A 211 1.40 55.33 21.25
C TRP A 211 1.53 56.40 20.16
N GLN A 212 1.34 56.05 18.88
CA GLN A 212 1.51 56.97 17.76
C GLN A 212 0.54 58.16 17.85
N PRO A 213 -0.77 57.99 18.13
CA PRO A 213 -1.68 59.11 18.28
C PRO A 213 -1.32 59.98 19.48
N ALA A 214 -1.01 59.38 20.63
CA ALA A 214 -0.61 60.12 21.83
C ALA A 214 0.66 60.97 21.59
N LEU A 215 1.64 60.44 20.84
CA LEU A 215 2.82 61.19 20.44
C LEU A 215 2.47 62.29 19.43
N GLN A 216 1.61 62.00 18.45
CA GLN A 216 1.13 63.00 17.48
C GLN A 216 0.35 64.12 18.18
N ASP A 217 -0.46 63.83 19.18
CA ASP A 217 -1.20 64.82 19.98
C ASP A 217 -0.26 65.63 20.86
N LEU A 218 0.77 65.01 21.46
CA LEU A 218 1.81 65.72 22.19
C LEU A 218 2.59 66.65 21.25
N VAL A 219 3.03 66.17 20.09
CA VAL A 219 3.72 66.99 19.09
C VAL A 219 2.80 68.07 18.56
N THR A 220 1.51 67.82 18.38
CA THR A 220 0.54 68.81 17.91
C THR A 220 0.20 69.83 18.99
N SER A 221 0.14 69.45 20.27
CA SER A 221 -0.07 70.37 21.38
C SER A 221 1.17 71.20 21.67
N ILE A 222 2.37 70.61 21.60
CA ILE A 222 3.64 71.33 21.57
C ILE A 222 3.61 72.28 20.39
N ARG A 223 3.36 71.80 19.17
CA ARG A 223 3.28 72.61 17.95
C ARG A 223 2.26 73.73 18.09
N LYS A 224 1.06 73.50 18.64
CA LYS A 224 0.03 74.54 18.79
C LYS A 224 0.46 75.60 19.81
N LYS A 225 0.99 75.19 20.97
CA LYS A 225 1.58 76.10 21.95
C LYS A 225 2.82 76.83 21.41
N PHE A 226 3.57 76.18 20.51
CA PHE A 226 4.70 76.76 19.80
C PHE A 226 4.29 77.69 18.67
N SER A 227 3.22 77.38 17.92
CA SER A 227 2.74 78.11 16.75
C SER A 227 1.92 79.33 17.15
N GLU A 228 1.22 79.28 18.28
CA GLU A 228 0.69 80.48 18.95
C GLU A 228 1.81 81.40 19.46
N ALA A 229 3.03 80.87 19.64
CA ALA A 229 4.19 81.65 20.10
C ALA A 229 5.12 82.11 18.95
N PHE A 230 5.31 81.36 17.87
CA PHE A 230 6.34 81.61 16.85
C PHE A 230 6.01 81.00 15.48
N ASP A 231 5.66 81.85 14.51
CA ASP A 231 5.62 81.50 13.10
C ASP A 231 7.00 81.72 12.44
N GLN A 232 7.36 80.81 11.54
CA GLN A 232 8.52 80.83 10.62
C GLN A 232 9.92 80.47 11.16
N LYS A 233 10.40 79.28 10.73
CA LYS A 233 11.81 78.84 10.55
C LYS A 233 12.83 79.41 11.54
N TRP A 234 13.28 78.66 12.55
CA TRP A 234 14.16 79.28 13.54
C TRP A 234 15.25 78.41 14.17
N ALA A 235 16.45 78.98 14.14
CA ALA A 235 17.43 78.91 15.21
C ALA A 235 17.08 79.98 16.26
N ILE A 236 17.25 79.67 17.54
CA ILE A 236 17.00 80.63 18.63
C ILE A 236 18.07 81.72 18.57
N THR A 237 17.65 82.93 18.24
CA THR A 237 18.53 84.10 18.25
C THR A 237 18.27 84.91 19.51
N ILE A 238 19.22 84.91 20.44
CA ILE A 238 19.13 85.67 21.69
C ILE A 238 19.47 87.13 21.40
N LEU A 239 18.53 88.04 21.65
CA LEU A 239 18.71 89.49 21.58
C LEU A 239 18.94 90.03 22.99
N VAL A 240 20.00 90.83 23.16
CA VAL A 240 20.40 91.43 24.43
C VAL A 240 20.55 92.93 24.32
N LYS A 241 20.28 93.62 25.43
CA LYS A 241 20.48 95.06 25.61
C LYS A 241 20.95 95.27 27.04
N PHE A 242 22.19 95.75 27.22
CA PHE A 242 22.80 95.92 28.55
C PHE A 242 22.64 97.33 29.11
N ARG A 243 22.26 98.31 28.29
CA ARG A 243 22.06 99.72 28.68
C ARG A 243 20.79 100.27 28.06
N ASP A 244 20.05 101.10 28.79
CA ASP A 244 18.78 101.68 28.33
C ASP A 244 18.93 102.56 27.08
N THR A 245 20.11 103.13 26.86
CA THR A 245 20.42 103.99 25.70
C THR A 245 20.73 103.22 24.42
N GLU A 246 20.94 101.91 24.47
CA GLU A 246 21.32 101.10 23.31
C GLU A 246 20.10 100.42 22.67
N GLN A 247 20.22 100.01 21.41
CA GLN A 247 19.21 99.18 20.75
C GLN A 247 19.42 97.70 21.08
N LEU A 248 18.36 96.90 21.02
CA LEU A 248 18.43 95.43 21.14
C LEU A 248 19.35 94.87 20.04
N GLN A 249 20.34 94.08 20.45
CA GLN A 249 21.35 93.53 19.55
C GLN A 249 21.48 92.02 19.73
N GLN A 250 21.84 91.31 18.67
CA GLN A 250 22.06 89.87 18.74
C GLN A 250 23.29 89.53 19.59
N LEU A 251 23.15 88.52 20.47
CA LEU A 251 24.27 87.92 21.20
C LEU A 251 25.19 87.22 20.19
N THR A 252 26.39 87.75 19.99
CA THR A 252 27.38 87.21 19.05
C THR A 252 28.74 87.10 19.73
N ALA A 253 29.63 86.24 19.24
CA ALA A 253 30.92 86.05 19.88
C ALA A 253 31.83 87.30 19.86
N HIS A 254 31.55 88.28 19.00
CA HIS A 254 32.48 89.37 18.66
C HIS A 254 32.09 90.75 19.20
N ARG A 255 30.84 90.94 19.63
CA ARG A 255 30.33 92.29 19.97
C ARG A 255 30.24 92.56 21.47
N GLN A 256 30.00 91.54 22.28
CA GLN A 256 29.84 91.65 23.72
C GLN A 256 31.14 91.33 24.46
N SER A 257 31.31 91.94 25.63
CA SER A 257 32.41 91.58 26.54
C SER A 257 32.25 90.15 27.07
N GLY A 258 33.35 89.54 27.55
CA GLY A 258 33.32 88.20 28.14
C GLY A 258 32.28 88.07 29.27
N GLY A 259 32.23 89.05 30.17
CA GLY A 259 31.29 89.06 31.30
C GLY A 259 29.82 89.19 30.89
N GLU A 260 29.50 90.02 29.90
CA GLU A 260 28.13 90.16 29.36
C GLU A 260 27.64 88.86 28.70
N ARG A 261 28.54 88.15 28.01
CA ARG A 261 28.23 86.86 27.39
C ARG A 261 27.97 85.79 28.43
N SER A 262 28.82 85.70 29.46
CA SER A 262 28.63 84.77 30.58
C SER A 262 27.31 85.04 31.29
N LEU A 263 27.06 86.30 31.68
CA LEU A 263 25.82 86.73 32.33
C LEU A 263 24.56 86.33 31.54
N THR A 264 24.54 86.61 30.24
CA THR A 264 23.40 86.27 29.38
C THR A 264 23.18 84.77 29.28
N THR A 265 24.27 84.02 29.11
CA THR A 265 24.23 82.57 28.96
C THR A 265 23.71 81.92 30.24
N ILE A 266 24.16 82.40 31.40
CA ILE A 266 23.72 81.93 32.71
C ILE A 266 22.24 82.20 32.94
N LEU A 267 21.79 83.44 32.72
CA LEU A 267 20.38 83.81 32.88
C LEU A 267 19.48 82.95 31.96
N TYR A 268 19.93 82.69 30.73
CA TYR A 268 19.21 81.81 29.81
C TYR A 268 19.14 80.36 30.33
N LEU A 269 20.28 79.79 30.76
CA LEU A 269 20.32 78.44 31.33
C LEU A 269 19.43 78.32 32.58
N MET A 270 19.44 79.32 33.45
CA MET A 270 18.59 79.36 34.64
C MET A 270 17.10 79.36 34.30
N SER A 271 16.68 80.12 33.28
CA SER A 271 15.30 80.11 32.80
C SER A 271 14.87 78.75 32.23
N MET A 272 15.79 78.03 31.58
CA MET A 272 15.52 76.66 31.10
C MET A 272 15.41 75.67 32.26
N THR A 273 16.24 75.80 33.29
CA THR A 273 16.13 74.93 34.48
C THR A 273 14.84 75.14 35.27
N GLU A 274 14.23 76.33 35.21
CA GLU A 274 12.88 76.55 35.77
C GLU A 274 11.80 75.78 34.99
N CYS A 275 11.97 75.62 33.68
CA CYS A 275 11.02 74.89 32.82
C CYS A 275 11.26 73.37 32.80
N ALA A 276 12.52 72.95 32.87
CA ALA A 276 12.93 71.55 32.84
C ALA A 276 13.22 71.08 34.27
N ARG A 277 12.24 70.39 34.88
CA ARG A 277 12.35 69.83 36.24
C ARG A 277 13.44 68.76 36.33
N ALA A 278 14.68 69.20 36.55
CA ALA A 278 15.79 68.35 36.92
C ALA A 278 15.79 68.18 38.46
N PRO A 279 15.83 66.95 38.99
CA PRO A 279 15.82 66.72 40.44
C PRO A 279 17.12 67.17 41.15
N PHE A 280 18.22 67.33 40.39
CA PHE A 280 19.52 67.75 40.90
C PHE A 280 20.24 68.62 39.86
N SER A 281 20.87 69.71 40.30
CA SER A 281 21.68 70.60 39.45
C SER A 281 23.00 70.94 40.14
N LEU A 282 24.11 70.83 39.40
CA LEU A 282 25.44 71.23 39.85
C LEU A 282 25.92 72.39 38.98
N VAL A 283 26.36 73.46 39.63
CA VAL A 283 26.88 74.67 39.00
C VAL A 283 28.31 74.89 39.50
N GLU A 284 29.27 74.89 38.59
CA GLU A 284 30.70 75.06 38.90
C GLU A 284 31.29 76.24 38.11
N GLU A 285 32.13 77.04 38.78
CA GLU A 285 32.89 78.16 38.21
C GLU A 285 32.06 79.19 37.42
N ILE A 286 30.79 79.35 37.78
CA ILE A 286 29.84 80.20 37.04
C ILE A 286 30.19 81.68 37.07
N ASN A 287 31.08 82.11 37.96
CA ASN A 287 31.43 83.52 38.17
C ASN A 287 32.69 83.95 37.44
N GLN A 288 33.44 83.02 36.83
CA GLN A 288 34.67 83.38 36.14
C GLN A 288 34.41 84.32 34.95
N GLY A 289 35.14 85.43 34.92
CA GLY A 289 35.07 86.41 33.83
C GLY A 289 33.90 87.39 33.92
N MET A 290 33.20 87.45 35.06
CA MET A 290 32.17 88.44 35.35
C MET A 290 32.69 89.55 36.28
N ASP A 291 32.05 90.73 36.25
CA ASP A 291 32.33 91.80 37.21
C ASP A 291 31.49 91.64 38.48
N GLN A 292 31.88 92.30 39.57
CA GLN A 292 31.24 92.15 40.88
C GLN A 292 29.73 92.47 40.87
N ARG A 293 29.29 93.33 39.94
CA ARG A 293 27.86 93.70 39.81
C ARG A 293 27.07 92.59 39.12
N ALA A 294 27.57 92.03 38.01
CA ALA A 294 26.93 90.93 37.32
C ALA A 294 26.92 89.65 38.17
N GLU A 295 27.99 89.40 38.92
CA GLU A 295 28.06 88.30 39.88
C GLU A 295 26.89 88.40 40.87
N ARG A 296 26.79 89.51 41.61
CA ARG A 296 25.71 89.68 42.60
C ARG A 296 24.31 89.53 41.99
N ALA A 297 24.12 89.98 40.75
CA ALA A 297 22.84 89.81 40.04
C ALA A 297 22.53 88.33 39.77
N VAL A 298 23.50 87.56 39.25
CA VAL A 298 23.34 86.12 39.00
C VAL A 298 23.09 85.36 40.29
N HIS A 299 23.84 85.64 41.36
CA HIS A 299 23.64 84.94 42.63
C HIS A 299 22.27 85.20 43.24
N ASN A 300 21.82 86.47 43.26
CA ASN A 300 20.50 86.80 43.76
C ASN A 300 19.40 86.08 42.96
N GLU A 301 19.55 85.97 41.64
CA GLU A 301 18.58 85.27 40.81
C GLU A 301 18.66 83.75 40.99
N LEU A 302 19.86 83.20 41.23
CA LEU A 302 20.07 81.78 41.45
C LEU A 302 19.45 81.33 42.76
N VAL A 303 19.64 82.11 43.82
CA VAL A 303 18.99 81.87 45.12
C VAL A 303 17.47 81.96 44.98
N LYS A 304 16.93 82.98 44.30
CA LYS A 304 15.48 83.10 44.09
C LYS A 304 14.89 81.92 43.32
N THR A 305 15.62 81.39 42.34
CA THR A 305 15.14 80.31 41.47
C THR A 305 15.23 78.95 42.16
N THR A 306 16.29 78.71 42.94
CA THR A 306 16.55 77.44 43.63
C THR A 306 15.85 77.31 44.99
N CYS A 307 15.38 78.42 45.58
CA CYS A 307 14.60 78.43 46.82
C CYS A 307 13.07 78.40 46.62
N LYS A 308 12.57 78.13 45.40
CA LYS A 308 11.13 77.91 45.16
C LYS A 308 10.73 76.54 45.72
N ALA A 309 9.49 76.40 46.21
CA ALA A 309 9.02 75.14 46.83
C ALA A 309 9.00 73.93 45.86
N ASP A 310 9.13 74.16 44.56
CA ASP A 310 9.06 73.17 43.48
C ASP A 310 10.41 72.98 42.74
N SER A 311 11.50 73.59 43.23
CA SER A 311 12.84 73.46 42.62
C SER A 311 13.66 72.30 43.19
N GLY A 312 14.40 71.60 42.32
CA GLY A 312 15.34 70.54 42.69
C GLY A 312 16.56 71.06 43.47
N GLN A 313 17.32 70.15 44.08
CA GLN A 313 18.51 70.52 44.86
C GLN A 313 19.60 71.10 43.94
N SER A 314 20.13 72.28 44.28
CA SER A 314 21.22 72.92 43.54
C SER A 314 22.48 73.04 44.40
N CYS A 315 23.60 72.55 43.88
CA CYS A 315 24.92 72.71 44.48
C CYS A 315 25.73 73.71 43.66
N VAL A 316 26.29 74.73 44.31
CA VAL A 316 27.10 75.76 43.66
C VAL A 316 28.53 75.68 44.20
N ASN A 317 29.49 75.40 43.34
CA ASN A 317 30.91 75.41 43.67
C ASN A 317 31.58 76.62 43.02
N ASN A 318 31.94 77.64 43.82
CA ASN A 318 32.66 78.81 43.35
C ASN A 318 33.58 79.36 44.46
N GLY A 319 34.78 79.81 44.10
CA GLY A 319 35.83 80.20 45.06
C GLY A 319 35.67 81.55 45.77
N GLU A 320 34.88 82.51 45.24
CA GLU A 320 34.98 83.93 45.62
C GLU A 320 33.64 84.64 45.99
N TRP A 321 32.54 83.92 46.22
CA TRP A 321 31.24 84.57 46.47
C TRP A 321 31.03 85.13 47.89
N LEU A 322 32.01 84.98 48.78
CA LEU A 322 31.88 85.40 50.16
C LEU A 322 32.30 86.88 50.29
N PRO A 323 31.47 87.75 50.87
CA PRO A 323 31.89 89.12 51.16
C PRO A 323 33.08 89.11 52.16
N GLU A 324 34.14 89.88 51.87
CA GLU A 324 35.23 90.18 52.82
C GLU A 324 34.76 91.13 53.94
N ASP A 325 33.53 90.99 54.43
CA ASP A 325 33.09 91.71 55.61
C ASP A 325 33.40 90.86 56.85
N ASN A 326 34.56 91.11 57.45
CA ASN A 326 35.07 90.44 58.66
C ASN A 326 34.17 90.60 59.90
N SER A 327 32.99 91.19 59.76
CA SER A 327 32.02 91.45 60.82
C SER A 327 30.74 90.61 60.73
N LEU A 328 30.42 90.02 59.57
CA LEU A 328 29.16 89.29 59.32
C LEU A 328 29.46 87.89 58.78
N GLY A 329 29.66 86.94 59.70
CA GLY A 329 29.89 85.53 59.34
C GLY A 329 30.79 84.75 60.29
N ASN A 330 31.38 85.40 61.30
CA ASN A 330 32.14 84.68 62.31
C ASN A 330 31.18 83.89 63.22
N MET A 331 31.29 82.56 63.24
CA MET A 331 30.49 81.70 64.13
C MET A 331 30.58 82.16 65.60
N MET A 332 31.71 82.76 66.01
CA MET A 332 31.89 83.34 67.35
C MET A 332 31.15 84.67 67.58
N SER A 333 30.80 85.44 66.55
CA SER A 333 29.91 86.61 66.72
C SER A 333 28.45 86.17 66.81
N MET A 334 28.02 85.20 66.00
CA MET A 334 26.66 84.64 66.07
C MET A 334 26.40 83.93 67.41
N ILE A 335 27.38 83.20 67.96
CA ILE A 335 27.28 82.59 69.29
C ILE A 335 27.21 83.66 70.39
N ARG A 336 28.00 84.74 70.29
CA ARG A 336 27.96 85.85 71.24
C ARG A 336 26.62 86.58 71.22
N ASP A 337 26.04 86.83 70.05
CA ASP A 337 24.72 87.46 69.92
C ASP A 337 23.59 86.56 70.45
N TYR A 338 23.68 85.25 70.20
CA TYR A 338 22.73 84.27 70.76
C TYR A 338 22.83 84.19 72.29
N VAL A 339 24.05 84.19 72.84
CA VAL A 339 24.28 84.20 74.30
C VAL A 339 23.82 85.53 74.92
N ALA A 340 24.05 86.67 74.28
CA ALA A 340 23.57 87.98 74.73
C ALA A 340 22.04 88.07 74.76
N LYS A 341 21.35 87.54 73.73
CA LYS A 341 19.88 87.45 73.71
C LYS A 341 19.32 86.55 74.82
N ARG A 342 20.03 85.47 75.19
CA ARG A 342 19.62 84.58 76.28
C ARG A 342 19.91 85.18 77.67
N GLY A 343 21.02 85.90 77.83
CA GLY A 343 21.38 86.60 79.07
C GLY A 343 20.43 87.75 79.41
N SER A 344 19.87 88.43 78.42
CA SER A 344 18.88 89.51 78.63
C SER A 344 17.46 89.01 78.93
N SER A 345 17.18 87.71 78.75
CA SER A 345 15.86 87.12 79.00
C SER A 345 15.74 86.44 80.38
N GLY A 346 16.81 86.46 81.19
CA GLY A 346 16.87 85.85 82.52
C GLY A 346 16.73 86.82 83.70
N ALA A 347 16.46 88.11 83.47
CA ALA A 347 16.31 89.12 84.52
C ALA A 347 14.87 89.66 84.68
N ALA A 348 13.89 88.98 84.08
CA ALA A 348 12.47 89.35 84.15
C ALA A 348 11.59 88.12 84.38
N PHE A 349 11.92 87.30 85.39
CA PHE A 349 10.94 86.46 86.10
C PHE A 349 11.56 86.07 87.45
N MET A 350 11.06 86.75 88.49
CA MET A 350 10.95 86.20 89.84
C MET A 350 9.91 85.08 89.82
#